data_AF-A0A269VZT4-F1
#
_entry.id   AF-A0A269VZT4-F1
#
_cell.length_a   1.000
_cell.length_b   1.000
_cell.length_c   1.000
_cell.angle_alpha   90.00
_cell.angle_beta   90.00
_cell.angle_gamma   90.00
#
_symmetry.space_group_name_H-M   'P 1'
#
loop_
_entity.id
_entity.type
_entity.pdbx_description
1 polymer ?
#
loop_
_entity_poly.entity_id
_entity_poly.type
_entity_poly.pdbx_seq_one_letter_code
_entity_poly.pdbx_strand_id
1 'polypeptide(L)'
;MELPISERMVYPLEIPKDMSLDVNGKKPKVNYLKKGFDFYQLFDDDFYDHLHNKTARQTIKACIAIGLGAAYNTGDIRDMTLGDIQVDGNIIRVKNVYETERIPWIVLTGDLGKFIKEYYELRVERTTSLGDTSPRFFEKFWDGGELEIDVDIAGIKSNGTVDKPSNIISLMTYMLRYISFKMDIDPHLYPTHLYVNSILHQLLQTEGKALESIIRTYGWERAFVRESFYQYIQYRDQNESIGFNPFDSSVPKELNTIPDTKSEEPSDFFLKSSSVNDSDADEDILLIEFLNLTRRRRDTKRVRALKILYKNCCQICGEALVDINGIGYSEVNHIQPMAEHKGVDREENMIVHCPNHHTLMDMGIITIDPGDRETILHVDKSNPLHKSKLLLTNHLLGEKYVQYHHDVIFYSMKEQVARNLKELSIEL
;
A
#
# COMPACT_ATOMS: atom_id res chain seq x y z
N MET A 1 54.42 -2.61 12.07
CA MET A 1 53.41 -3.05 13.05
C MET A 1 52.08 -2.53 12.54
N GLU A 2 51.47 -3.28 11.65
CA GLU A 2 50.17 -2.96 11.05
C GLU A 2 49.11 -3.79 11.78
N LEU A 3 48.05 -3.13 12.22
CA LEU A 3 46.92 -3.77 12.90
C LEU A 3 46.08 -4.51 11.85
N PRO A 4 45.52 -5.70 12.17
CA PRO A 4 44.72 -6.47 11.24
C PRO A 4 43.40 -5.77 10.95
N ILE A 5 43.04 -5.73 9.67
CA ILE A 5 41.74 -5.30 9.16
C ILE A 5 40.68 -6.17 9.81
N SER A 6 39.85 -5.58 10.68
CA SER A 6 38.70 -6.29 11.25
C SER A 6 37.81 -6.76 10.11
N GLU A 7 37.56 -8.07 10.04
CA GLU A 7 36.63 -8.70 9.12
C GLU A 7 35.33 -7.89 9.07
N ARG A 8 35.06 -7.25 7.92
CA ARG A 8 33.73 -6.75 7.62
C ARG A 8 32.82 -7.97 7.59
N MET A 9 31.90 -8.06 8.55
CA MET A 9 30.74 -8.95 8.41
C MET A 9 29.95 -8.49 7.19
N VAL A 10 30.17 -9.19 6.08
CA VAL A 10 29.27 -9.13 4.93
C VAL A 10 28.13 -10.09 5.26
N TYR A 11 26.95 -9.53 5.50
CA TYR A 11 25.73 -10.33 5.53
C TYR A 11 25.45 -10.77 4.09
N PRO A 12 25.55 -12.06 3.74
CA PRO A 12 25.12 -12.51 2.42
C PRO A 12 23.62 -12.22 2.31
N LEU A 13 23.26 -11.39 1.32
CA LEU A 13 21.87 -11.33 0.87
C LEU A 13 21.58 -12.71 0.27
N GLU A 14 20.85 -13.54 1.01
CA GLU A 14 20.25 -14.73 0.44
C GLU A 14 19.27 -14.28 -0.64
N ILE A 15 19.69 -14.43 -1.90
CA ILE A 15 18.83 -14.27 -3.07
C ILE A 15 17.72 -15.32 -2.92
N PRO A 16 16.43 -14.92 -2.84
CA PRO A 16 15.33 -15.87 -2.74
C PRO A 16 15.37 -16.88 -3.90
N LYS A 17 15.11 -18.16 -3.57
CA LYS A 17 15.09 -19.29 -4.50
C LYS A 17 13.82 -19.32 -5.37
N ASP A 18 13.44 -18.21 -5.99
CA ASP A 18 12.38 -18.16 -7.00
C ASP A 18 12.91 -17.67 -8.36
N MET A 19 14.07 -18.21 -8.74
CA MET A 19 14.58 -18.11 -10.10
C MET A 19 14.70 -19.49 -10.76
N SER A 20 13.60 -20.25 -10.77
CA SER A 20 13.36 -21.19 -11.86
C SER A 20 12.68 -20.43 -12.99
N LEU A 21 13.49 -19.69 -13.77
CA LEU A 21 13.12 -19.32 -15.13
C LEU A 21 13.04 -20.63 -15.91
N ASP A 22 11.83 -21.17 -16.03
CA ASP A 22 11.61 -22.30 -16.90
C ASP A 22 11.80 -21.84 -18.35
N VAL A 23 12.56 -22.66 -19.05
CA VAL A 23 13.08 -22.43 -20.39
C VAL A 23 11.93 -22.67 -21.38
N ASN A 24 11.65 -21.69 -22.23
CA ASN A 24 10.64 -21.68 -23.31
C ASN A 24 9.20 -21.29 -22.94
N GLY A 25 8.89 -20.00 -23.11
CA GLY A 25 7.53 -19.46 -23.21
C GLY A 25 7.50 -17.99 -22.79
N LYS A 26 7.51 -17.06 -23.75
CA LYS A 26 7.43 -15.61 -23.45
C LYS A 26 6.20 -15.36 -22.57
N LYS A 27 6.39 -14.83 -21.35
CA LYS A 27 5.29 -14.33 -20.52
C LYS A 27 4.50 -13.29 -21.33
N PRO A 28 3.16 -13.31 -21.31
CA PRO A 28 2.37 -12.25 -21.93
C PRO A 28 2.82 -10.90 -21.35
N LYS A 29 2.99 -9.90 -22.21
CA LYS A 29 3.33 -8.53 -21.79
C LYS A 29 2.23 -8.03 -20.86
N VAL A 30 2.60 -7.45 -19.72
CA VAL A 30 1.62 -6.95 -18.76
C VAL A 30 0.68 -5.96 -19.43
N ASN A 31 -0.64 -6.17 -19.28
CA ASN A 31 -1.64 -5.20 -19.71
C ASN A 31 -1.86 -4.18 -18.60
N TYR A 32 -1.50 -2.92 -18.84
CA TYR A 32 -1.75 -1.81 -17.93
C TYR A 32 -3.10 -1.16 -18.22
N LEU A 33 -4.02 -1.27 -17.27
CA LEU A 33 -5.35 -0.68 -17.34
C LEU A 33 -5.25 0.85 -17.29
N LYS A 34 -6.04 1.51 -18.14
CA LYS A 34 -6.09 2.98 -18.27
C LYS A 34 -6.27 3.68 -16.91
N LYS A 35 -5.63 4.82 -16.71
CA LYS A 35 -5.80 5.64 -15.49
C LYS A 35 -7.28 5.88 -15.18
N GLY A 36 -7.68 5.65 -13.93
CA GLY A 36 -9.07 5.81 -13.50
C GLY A 36 -9.98 4.62 -13.83
N PHE A 37 -9.41 3.47 -14.21
CA PHE A 37 -10.16 2.22 -14.32
C PHE A 37 -10.82 1.87 -12.99
N ASP A 38 -12.12 1.54 -13.05
CA ASP A 38 -12.87 1.08 -11.90
C ASP A 38 -12.79 -0.44 -11.79
N PHE A 39 -11.99 -0.93 -10.84
CA PHE A 39 -11.80 -2.36 -10.60
C PHE A 39 -13.09 -3.07 -10.17
N TYR A 40 -14.09 -2.37 -9.63
CA TYR A 40 -15.35 -2.99 -9.25
C TYR A 40 -16.17 -3.44 -10.46
N GLN A 41 -15.90 -2.92 -11.66
CA GLN A 41 -16.49 -3.42 -12.90
C GLN A 41 -16.14 -4.89 -13.15
N LEU A 42 -14.99 -5.39 -12.66
CA LEU A 42 -14.61 -6.81 -12.79
C LEU A 42 -15.55 -7.76 -12.01
N PHE A 43 -16.41 -7.22 -11.15
CA PHE A 43 -17.32 -7.97 -10.28
C PHE A 43 -18.78 -7.86 -10.71
N ASP A 44 -19.08 -7.20 -11.83
CA ASP A 44 -20.44 -7.10 -12.38
C ASP A 44 -21.03 -8.50 -12.61
N ASP A 45 -22.22 -8.75 -12.06
CA ASP A 45 -22.89 -10.06 -12.11
C ASP A 45 -23.17 -10.53 -13.55
N ASP A 46 -23.41 -9.60 -14.48
CA ASP A 46 -23.68 -9.91 -15.88
C ASP A 46 -22.53 -10.70 -16.53
N PHE A 47 -21.29 -10.48 -16.08
CA PHE A 47 -20.13 -11.23 -16.59
C PHE A 47 -20.10 -12.68 -16.11
N TYR A 48 -20.73 -13.00 -14.99
CA TYR A 48 -20.68 -14.32 -14.34
C TYR A 48 -21.91 -15.16 -14.63
N ASP A 49 -22.97 -14.56 -15.17
CA ASP A 49 -24.26 -15.23 -15.33
C ASP A 49 -24.22 -16.44 -16.25
N HIS A 50 -23.43 -16.37 -17.32
CA HIS A 50 -23.23 -17.46 -18.28
C HIS A 50 -22.66 -18.74 -17.64
N LEU A 51 -22.01 -18.68 -16.47
CA LEU A 51 -21.50 -19.88 -15.81
C LEU A 51 -22.61 -20.80 -15.26
N HIS A 52 -23.82 -20.27 -15.07
CA HIS A 52 -24.97 -20.96 -14.46
C HIS A 52 -24.68 -21.71 -13.13
N ASN A 53 -23.62 -21.33 -12.41
CA ASN A 53 -23.17 -22.01 -11.20
C ASN A 53 -22.79 -21.01 -10.10
N LYS A 54 -23.69 -20.77 -9.13
CA LYS A 54 -23.49 -19.79 -8.05
C LYS A 54 -22.18 -19.99 -7.28
N THR A 55 -21.84 -21.24 -6.97
CA THR A 55 -20.63 -21.57 -6.22
C THR A 55 -19.37 -21.15 -6.98
N ALA A 56 -19.27 -21.50 -8.26
CA ALA A 56 -18.16 -21.11 -9.11
C ALA A 56 -18.04 -19.58 -9.22
N ARG A 57 -19.17 -18.86 -9.36
CA ARG A 57 -19.18 -17.39 -9.37
C ARG A 57 -18.59 -16.80 -8.08
N GLN A 58 -19.07 -17.27 -6.92
CA GLN A 58 -18.59 -16.80 -5.61
C GLN A 58 -17.09 -17.10 -5.40
N THR A 59 -16.64 -18.30 -5.78
CA THR A 59 -15.22 -18.67 -5.71
C THR A 59 -14.35 -17.71 -6.53
N ILE A 60 -14.73 -17.44 -7.80
CA ILE A 60 -13.90 -16.61 -8.67
C ILE A 60 -13.91 -15.14 -8.25
N LYS A 61 -15.04 -14.60 -7.81
CA LYS A 61 -15.08 -13.24 -7.25
C LYS A 61 -14.14 -13.14 -6.04
N ALA A 62 -14.15 -14.11 -5.13
CA ALA A 62 -13.20 -14.12 -4.02
C ALA A 62 -11.73 -14.23 -4.47
N CYS A 63 -11.41 -15.05 -5.47
CA CYS A 63 -10.04 -15.13 -6.02
C CYS A 63 -9.57 -13.79 -6.63
N ILE A 64 -10.43 -13.13 -7.42
CA ILE A 64 -10.12 -11.82 -8.01
C ILE A 64 -9.96 -10.76 -6.92
N ALA A 65 -10.82 -10.78 -5.89
CA ALA A 65 -10.75 -9.86 -4.77
C ALA A 65 -9.43 -9.99 -3.98
N ILE A 66 -8.97 -11.22 -3.70
CA ILE A 66 -7.68 -11.44 -3.04
C ILE A 66 -6.51 -11.05 -3.96
N GLY A 67 -6.58 -11.37 -5.25
CA GLY A 67 -5.55 -10.96 -6.21
C GLY A 67 -5.40 -9.44 -6.32
N LEU A 68 -6.51 -8.69 -6.30
CA LEU A 68 -6.50 -7.23 -6.33
C LEU A 68 -6.10 -6.61 -4.99
N GLY A 69 -6.65 -7.10 -3.88
CA GLY A 69 -6.51 -6.47 -2.58
C GLY A 69 -5.26 -6.87 -1.81
N ALA A 70 -4.86 -8.14 -1.91
CA ALA A 70 -3.73 -8.70 -1.16
C ALA A 70 -2.51 -9.04 -2.04
N ALA A 71 -2.60 -8.75 -3.35
CA ALA A 71 -1.58 -9.02 -4.35
C ALA A 71 -1.24 -10.51 -4.59
N TYR A 72 -2.03 -11.44 -4.05
CA TYR A 72 -1.73 -12.88 -4.14
C TYR A 72 -1.65 -13.33 -5.60
N ASN A 73 -0.59 -14.08 -5.91
CA ASN A 73 -0.46 -14.77 -7.19
C ASN A 73 -1.26 -16.09 -7.20
N THR A 74 -1.26 -16.79 -8.33
CA THR A 74 -2.00 -18.06 -8.47
C THR A 74 -1.50 -19.17 -7.55
N GLY A 75 -0.21 -19.17 -7.21
CA GLY A 75 0.39 -20.06 -6.23
C GLY A 75 -0.11 -19.74 -4.82
N ASP A 76 -0.06 -18.48 -4.43
CA ASP A 76 -0.54 -18.02 -3.11
C ASP A 76 -2.03 -18.36 -2.91
N ILE A 77 -2.87 -18.13 -3.92
CA ILE A 77 -4.30 -18.50 -3.90
C ILE A 77 -4.47 -20.01 -3.74
N ARG A 78 -3.70 -20.81 -4.48
CA ARG A 78 -3.75 -22.28 -4.40
C ARG A 78 -3.29 -22.77 -3.03
N ASP A 79 -2.31 -22.11 -2.44
CA ASP A 79 -1.65 -22.55 -1.23
C ASP A 79 -2.29 -22.01 0.06
N MET A 80 -3.17 -21.01 -0.04
CA MET A 80 -3.93 -20.42 1.06
C MET A 80 -4.76 -21.45 1.85
N THR A 81 -4.68 -21.38 3.17
CA THR A 81 -5.41 -22.24 4.11
C THR A 81 -6.47 -21.47 4.89
N LEU A 82 -7.40 -22.20 5.54
CA LEU A 82 -8.38 -21.60 6.45
C LEU A 82 -7.73 -20.84 7.63
N GLY A 83 -6.49 -21.16 7.99
CA GLY A 83 -5.73 -20.45 9.03
C GLY A 83 -5.11 -19.14 8.55
N ASP A 84 -5.05 -18.90 7.24
CA ASP A 84 -4.48 -17.70 6.64
C ASP A 84 -5.52 -16.58 6.45
N ILE A 85 -6.73 -16.73 7.02
CA ILE A 85 -7.82 -15.75 6.93
C ILE A 85 -8.50 -15.53 8.29
N GLN A 86 -8.79 -14.28 8.60
CA GLN A 86 -9.61 -13.88 9.75
C GLN A 86 -10.76 -13.01 9.26
N VAL A 87 -11.97 -13.29 9.76
CA VAL A 87 -13.20 -12.62 9.36
C VAL A 87 -13.82 -11.93 10.56
N ASP A 88 -13.99 -10.61 10.49
CA ASP A 88 -14.64 -9.79 11.51
C ASP A 88 -15.61 -8.81 10.85
N GLY A 89 -16.92 -9.14 10.88
CA GLY A 89 -17.93 -8.36 10.18
C GLY A 89 -17.69 -8.34 8.67
N ASN A 90 -17.33 -7.18 8.11
CA ASN A 90 -16.94 -7.01 6.69
C ASN A 90 -15.44 -6.71 6.54
N ILE A 91 -14.67 -6.80 7.62
CA ILE A 91 -13.22 -6.64 7.63
C ILE A 91 -12.62 -8.04 7.50
N ILE A 92 -11.91 -8.26 6.40
CA ILE A 92 -11.21 -9.51 6.14
C ILE A 92 -9.73 -9.26 6.32
N ARG A 93 -9.04 -10.10 7.09
CA ARG A 93 -7.58 -10.09 7.19
C ARG A 93 -7.06 -11.34 6.55
N VAL A 94 -6.14 -11.20 5.60
CA VAL A 94 -5.44 -12.33 4.99
C VAL A 94 -3.97 -12.27 5.38
N LYS A 95 -3.34 -13.42 5.55
CA LYS A 95 -1.93 -13.50 5.94
C LYS A 95 -1.06 -12.77 4.92
N ASN A 96 -0.06 -12.05 5.37
CA ASN A 96 0.93 -11.51 4.46
C ASN A 96 1.93 -12.60 4.07
N VAL A 97 1.94 -12.99 2.80
CA VAL A 97 2.82 -14.04 2.26
C VAL A 97 4.20 -13.52 1.82
N TYR A 98 4.43 -12.20 1.86
CA TYR A 98 5.66 -11.58 1.35
C TYR A 98 6.78 -11.47 2.40
N GLU A 99 6.58 -12.08 3.58
CA GLU A 99 7.58 -12.18 4.67
C GLU A 99 8.13 -10.83 5.14
N THR A 100 7.32 -9.77 5.06
CA THR A 100 7.67 -8.48 5.67
C THR A 100 7.39 -8.57 7.17
N GLU A 101 8.43 -8.61 8.01
CA GLU A 101 8.32 -8.72 9.48
C GLU A 101 7.39 -7.66 10.12
N ARG A 102 7.09 -6.59 9.38
CA ARG A 102 6.35 -5.41 9.83
C ARG A 102 4.84 -5.49 9.62
N ILE A 103 4.33 -6.34 8.72
CA ILE A 103 2.89 -6.43 8.42
C ILE A 103 2.48 -7.90 8.25
N PRO A 104 2.06 -8.60 9.33
CA PRO A 104 1.68 -10.02 9.25
C PRO A 104 0.31 -10.25 8.58
N TRP A 105 -0.53 -9.22 8.50
CA TRP A 105 -1.90 -9.30 7.98
C TRP A 105 -2.18 -8.16 7.02
N ILE A 106 -2.72 -8.47 5.85
CA ILE A 106 -3.28 -7.49 4.91
C ILE A 106 -4.76 -7.37 5.17
N VAL A 107 -5.23 -6.14 5.38
CA VAL A 107 -6.63 -5.83 5.71
C VAL A 107 -7.39 -5.46 4.44
N LEU A 108 -8.48 -6.17 4.17
CA LEU A 108 -9.40 -5.97 3.06
C LEU A 108 -10.75 -5.53 3.61
N THR A 109 -11.25 -4.40 3.12
CA THR A 109 -12.51 -3.80 3.55
C THR A 109 -13.41 -3.50 2.35
N GLY A 110 -14.63 -3.03 2.60
CA GLY A 110 -15.59 -2.69 1.55
C GLY A 110 -16.04 -3.91 0.74
N ASP A 111 -16.29 -3.71 -0.55
CA ASP A 111 -16.84 -4.75 -1.42
C ASP A 111 -15.86 -5.91 -1.66
N LEU A 112 -14.54 -5.64 -1.68
CA LEU A 112 -13.54 -6.72 -1.76
C LEU A 112 -13.65 -7.67 -0.56
N GLY A 113 -13.79 -7.12 0.65
CA GLY A 113 -14.03 -7.90 1.86
C GLY A 113 -15.35 -8.68 1.79
N LYS A 114 -16.40 -8.08 1.23
CA LYS A 114 -17.71 -8.73 1.03
C LYS A 114 -17.61 -9.96 0.13
N PHE A 115 -16.95 -9.88 -1.04
CA PHE A 115 -16.81 -11.04 -1.93
C PHE A 115 -16.05 -12.20 -1.28
N ILE A 116 -15.02 -11.90 -0.49
CA ILE A 116 -14.25 -12.92 0.23
C ILE A 116 -15.07 -13.53 1.35
N LYS A 117 -15.84 -12.72 2.09
CA LYS A 117 -16.75 -13.18 3.13
C LYS A 117 -17.80 -14.14 2.60
N GLU A 118 -18.46 -13.79 1.50
CA GLU A 118 -19.49 -14.63 0.88
C GLU A 118 -18.94 -16.03 0.51
N TYR A 119 -17.70 -16.09 0.01
CA TYR A 119 -17.03 -17.36 -0.23
C TYR A 119 -16.61 -18.08 1.06
N TYR A 120 -16.13 -17.34 2.06
CA TYR A 120 -15.77 -17.89 3.37
C TYR A 120 -16.98 -18.58 4.04
N GLU A 121 -18.15 -17.96 4.01
CA GLU A 121 -19.39 -18.54 4.54
C GLU A 121 -19.74 -19.86 3.82
N LEU A 122 -19.66 -19.87 2.48
CA LEU A 122 -19.84 -21.08 1.68
C LEU A 122 -18.81 -22.17 2.05
N ARG A 123 -17.55 -21.77 2.29
CA ARG A 123 -16.46 -22.68 2.64
C ARG A 123 -16.63 -23.29 4.03
N VAL A 124 -17.12 -22.52 4.99
CA VAL A 124 -17.43 -22.98 6.35
C VAL A 124 -18.65 -23.91 6.36
N GLU A 125 -19.69 -23.58 5.59
CA GLU A 125 -20.87 -24.45 5.44
C GLU A 125 -20.48 -25.83 4.89
N ARG A 126 -19.58 -25.87 3.90
CA ARG A 126 -19.05 -27.12 3.31
C ARG A 126 -18.26 -27.97 4.31
N THR A 127 -17.46 -27.36 5.18
CA THR A 127 -16.75 -28.11 6.24
C THR A 127 -17.70 -28.60 7.33
N THR A 128 -18.61 -27.74 7.79
CA THR A 128 -19.49 -28.06 8.94
C THR A 128 -20.63 -29.01 8.58
N SER A 129 -21.25 -28.84 7.41
CA SER A 129 -22.46 -29.58 7.03
C SER A 129 -22.19 -30.76 6.10
N LEU A 130 -21.11 -30.72 5.31
CA LEU A 130 -20.79 -31.73 4.31
C LEU A 130 -19.49 -32.50 4.60
N GLY A 131 -18.83 -32.21 5.73
CA GLY A 131 -17.69 -32.97 6.24
C GLY A 131 -16.39 -32.79 5.46
N ASP A 132 -16.23 -31.69 4.72
CA ASP A 132 -14.97 -31.38 4.03
C ASP A 132 -13.84 -31.08 5.04
N THR A 133 -12.81 -31.93 5.02
CA THR A 133 -11.63 -31.87 5.91
C THR A 133 -10.43 -31.17 5.28
N SER A 134 -10.55 -30.66 4.04
CA SER A 134 -9.44 -29.97 3.39
C SER A 134 -9.01 -28.77 4.23
N PRO A 135 -7.69 -28.55 4.46
CA PRO A 135 -7.20 -27.35 5.10
C PRO A 135 -7.18 -26.14 4.17
N ARG A 136 -7.36 -26.34 2.85
CA ARG A 136 -7.29 -25.29 1.84
C ARG A 136 -8.47 -24.35 1.95
N PHE A 137 -8.20 -23.05 1.82
CA PHE A 137 -9.26 -22.05 1.79
C PHE A 137 -10.04 -22.12 0.48
N PHE A 138 -9.34 -22.10 -0.66
CA PHE A 138 -9.96 -22.22 -1.96
C PHE A 138 -10.06 -23.68 -2.40
N GLU A 139 -11.31 -24.15 -2.52
CA GLU A 139 -11.66 -25.48 -2.99
C GLU A 139 -12.67 -25.43 -4.14
N LYS A 140 -12.55 -26.41 -5.04
CA LYS A 140 -13.41 -26.53 -6.21
C LYS A 140 -14.67 -27.31 -5.82
N PHE A 141 -15.80 -26.63 -5.82
CA PHE A 141 -17.10 -27.18 -5.43
C PHE A 141 -18.12 -27.26 -6.58
N TRP A 142 -17.64 -27.42 -7.81
CA TRP A 142 -18.44 -27.60 -9.03
C TRP A 142 -17.83 -28.68 -9.92
N ASP A 143 -18.60 -29.31 -10.81
CA ASP A 143 -18.03 -30.12 -11.88
C ASP A 143 -17.71 -29.23 -13.10
N GLY A 144 -16.59 -29.48 -13.78
CA GLY A 144 -16.23 -28.77 -15.01
C GLY A 144 -17.25 -28.99 -16.14
N GLY A 145 -18.00 -30.10 -16.11
CA GLY A 145 -19.09 -30.37 -17.05
C GLY A 145 -20.30 -29.44 -16.90
N GLU A 146 -20.55 -28.95 -15.68
CA GLU A 146 -21.71 -28.11 -15.33
C GLU A 146 -21.58 -26.66 -15.82
N LEU A 147 -20.36 -26.21 -16.10
CA LEU A 147 -20.12 -24.83 -16.53
C LEU A 147 -20.42 -24.67 -18.02
N GLU A 148 -21.24 -23.67 -18.32
CA GLU A 148 -21.37 -23.11 -19.67
C GLU A 148 -20.27 -22.05 -19.87
N ILE A 149 -19.57 -22.17 -20.99
CA ILE A 149 -18.28 -21.53 -21.26
C ILE A 149 -18.28 -21.08 -22.72
N ASP A 150 -17.80 -19.87 -22.97
CA ASP A 150 -17.60 -19.34 -24.32
C ASP A 150 -16.40 -20.03 -24.99
N VAL A 151 -16.66 -20.70 -26.11
CA VAL A 151 -15.68 -21.55 -26.80
C VAL A 151 -14.54 -20.73 -27.41
N ASP A 152 -14.82 -19.51 -27.88
CA ASP A 152 -13.81 -18.65 -28.48
C ASP A 152 -12.84 -18.12 -27.43
N ILE A 153 -13.34 -17.90 -26.21
CA ILE A 153 -12.50 -17.52 -25.06
C ILE A 153 -11.76 -18.73 -24.50
N ALA A 154 -12.43 -19.86 -24.24
CA ALA A 154 -11.76 -21.04 -23.68
C ALA A 154 -10.70 -21.60 -24.64
N GLY A 155 -10.96 -21.58 -25.94
CA GLY A 155 -10.12 -22.18 -26.96
C GLY A 155 -10.38 -23.68 -27.13
N ILE A 156 -9.67 -24.26 -28.09
CA ILE A 156 -9.80 -25.67 -28.48
C ILE A 156 -8.45 -26.37 -28.26
N LYS A 157 -8.48 -27.50 -27.56
CA LYS A 157 -7.31 -28.37 -27.35
C LYS A 157 -6.85 -29.00 -28.66
N SER A 158 -5.62 -29.50 -28.67
CA SER A 158 -5.05 -30.23 -29.83
C SER A 158 -5.87 -31.43 -30.30
N ASN A 159 -6.67 -32.03 -29.41
CA ASN A 159 -7.58 -33.14 -29.71
C ASN A 159 -8.97 -32.70 -30.21
N GLY A 160 -9.19 -31.41 -30.48
CA GLY A 160 -10.46 -30.87 -31.00
C GLY A 160 -11.55 -30.64 -29.94
N THR A 161 -11.27 -30.88 -28.67
CA THR A 161 -12.23 -30.64 -27.57
C THR A 161 -12.07 -29.22 -27.00
N VAL A 162 -13.16 -28.63 -26.51
CA VAL A 162 -13.13 -27.31 -25.85
C VAL A 162 -12.25 -27.38 -24.59
N ASP A 163 -11.37 -26.40 -24.40
CA ASP A 163 -10.51 -26.32 -23.21
C ASP A 163 -11.28 -25.77 -21.99
N LYS A 164 -12.24 -26.56 -21.50
CA LYS A 164 -13.04 -26.17 -20.35
C LYS A 164 -12.16 -26.04 -19.09
N PRO A 165 -12.35 -24.98 -18.29
CA PRO A 165 -11.65 -24.80 -17.03
C PRO A 165 -11.85 -25.97 -16.07
N SER A 166 -10.76 -26.64 -15.70
CA SER A 166 -10.78 -27.86 -14.87
C SER A 166 -10.53 -27.59 -13.39
N ASN A 167 -9.93 -26.45 -13.04
CA ASN A 167 -9.60 -26.03 -11.68
C ASN A 167 -9.84 -24.52 -11.47
N ILE A 168 -9.73 -24.06 -10.22
CA ILE A 168 -10.00 -22.67 -9.82
C ILE A 168 -9.16 -21.68 -10.62
N ILE A 169 -7.84 -21.92 -10.75
CA ILE A 169 -6.93 -21.01 -11.46
C ILE A 169 -7.26 -20.92 -12.96
N SER A 170 -7.58 -22.06 -13.59
CA SER A 170 -8.02 -22.07 -15.00
C SER A 170 -9.34 -21.34 -15.19
N LEU A 171 -10.26 -21.43 -14.22
CA LEU A 171 -11.54 -20.73 -14.29
C LEU A 171 -11.36 -19.23 -14.04
N MET A 172 -10.52 -18.85 -13.09
CA MET A 172 -10.13 -17.45 -12.85
C MET A 172 -9.51 -16.85 -14.11
N THR A 173 -8.61 -17.58 -14.78
CA THR A 173 -7.98 -17.14 -16.02
C THR A 173 -8.99 -17.01 -17.15
N TYR A 174 -9.89 -17.98 -17.32
CA TYR A 174 -10.98 -17.89 -18.28
C TYR A 174 -11.87 -16.68 -18.00
N MET A 175 -12.27 -16.45 -16.74
CA MET A 175 -13.14 -15.34 -16.37
C MET A 175 -12.49 -13.99 -16.62
N LEU A 176 -11.21 -13.82 -16.30
CA LEU A 176 -10.48 -12.58 -16.60
C LEU A 176 -10.42 -12.33 -18.11
N ARG A 177 -10.21 -13.36 -18.93
CA ARG A 177 -10.23 -13.24 -20.39
C ARG A 177 -11.63 -12.92 -20.92
N TYR A 178 -12.66 -13.57 -20.38
CA TYR A 178 -14.05 -13.33 -20.74
C TYR A 178 -14.48 -11.89 -20.42
N ILE A 179 -14.20 -11.43 -19.19
CA ILE A 179 -14.45 -10.05 -18.78
C ILE A 179 -13.69 -9.07 -19.68
N SER A 180 -12.41 -9.35 -19.96
CA SER A 180 -11.62 -8.51 -20.86
C SER A 180 -12.25 -8.38 -22.23
N PHE A 181 -12.70 -9.49 -22.81
CA PHE A 181 -13.40 -9.49 -24.10
C PHE A 181 -14.69 -8.66 -24.04
N LYS A 182 -15.51 -8.83 -22.99
CA LYS A 182 -16.75 -8.06 -22.83
C LYS A 182 -16.52 -6.56 -22.60
N MET A 183 -15.39 -6.20 -22.01
CA MET A 183 -15.00 -4.82 -21.73
C MET A 183 -14.12 -4.19 -22.82
N ASP A 184 -13.85 -4.89 -23.92
CA ASP A 184 -12.94 -4.47 -24.99
C ASP A 184 -11.52 -4.13 -24.48
N ILE A 185 -11.01 -4.97 -23.57
CA ILE A 185 -9.67 -4.86 -22.98
C ILE A 185 -8.74 -5.81 -23.74
N ASP A 186 -7.85 -5.24 -24.56
CA ASP A 186 -6.82 -5.96 -25.32
C ASP A 186 -5.40 -5.45 -24.94
N PRO A 187 -4.42 -6.33 -24.62
CA PRO A 187 -4.53 -7.79 -24.50
C PRO A 187 -5.30 -8.24 -23.26
N HIS A 188 -6.00 -9.38 -23.34
CA HIS A 188 -6.80 -9.87 -22.22
C HIS A 188 -6.04 -9.95 -20.87
N LEU A 189 -6.77 -9.74 -19.78
CA LEU A 189 -6.27 -9.83 -18.41
C LEU A 189 -5.97 -11.27 -18.00
N TYR A 190 -4.93 -11.42 -17.20
CA TYR A 190 -4.50 -12.65 -16.54
C TYR A 190 -4.37 -12.39 -15.03
N PRO A 191 -4.36 -13.45 -14.18
CA PRO A 191 -4.24 -13.27 -12.72
C PRO A 191 -3.06 -12.38 -12.31
N THR A 192 -1.93 -12.48 -13.00
CA THR A 192 -0.73 -11.66 -12.76
C THR A 192 -0.94 -10.17 -13.00
N HIS A 193 -1.91 -9.79 -13.83
CA HIS A 193 -2.20 -8.38 -14.11
C HIS A 193 -2.97 -7.71 -12.97
N LEU A 194 -3.66 -8.47 -12.11
CA LEU A 194 -4.47 -7.91 -11.03
C LEU A 194 -3.61 -7.12 -10.03
N TYR A 195 -2.56 -7.74 -9.50
CA TYR A 195 -1.72 -7.11 -8.49
C TYR A 195 -0.86 -5.98 -9.06
N VAL A 196 -0.37 -6.10 -10.31
CA VAL A 196 0.38 -5.02 -10.96
C VAL A 196 -0.51 -3.81 -11.17
N ASN A 197 -1.72 -4.01 -11.69
CA ASN A 197 -2.64 -2.90 -11.89
C ASN A 197 -3.16 -2.31 -10.59
N SER A 198 -3.39 -3.13 -9.56
CA SER A 198 -3.80 -2.64 -8.24
C SER A 198 -2.76 -1.66 -7.68
N ILE A 199 -1.48 -2.04 -7.67
CA ILE A 199 -0.41 -1.18 -7.14
C ILE A 199 -0.18 0.05 -8.01
N LEU A 200 -0.13 -0.12 -9.33
CA LEU A 200 -0.01 0.99 -10.27
C LEU A 200 -1.13 2.03 -10.04
N HIS A 201 -2.37 1.58 -9.86
CA HIS A 201 -3.49 2.49 -9.64
C HIS A 201 -3.50 3.12 -8.26
N GLN A 202 -3.05 2.43 -7.22
CA GLN A 202 -2.79 3.05 -5.92
C GLN A 202 -1.76 4.17 -6.03
N LEU A 203 -0.68 3.97 -6.78
CA LEU A 203 0.31 5.01 -7.06
C LEU A 203 -0.30 6.16 -7.86
N LEU A 204 -1.07 5.88 -8.92
CA LEU A 204 -1.72 6.92 -9.74
C LEU A 204 -2.73 7.75 -8.93
N GLN A 205 -3.55 7.11 -8.09
CA GLN A 205 -4.59 7.78 -7.29
C GLN A 205 -3.99 8.61 -6.16
N THR A 206 -2.88 8.16 -5.58
CA THR A 206 -2.22 8.85 -4.47
C THR A 206 -1.08 9.77 -4.92
N GLU A 207 -0.86 9.91 -6.23
CA GLU A 207 0.30 10.60 -6.80
C GLU A 207 1.63 10.09 -6.19
N GLY A 208 1.69 8.77 -6.01
CA GLY A 208 2.79 8.00 -5.46
C GLY A 208 3.02 8.14 -3.96
N LYS A 209 2.13 8.82 -3.22
CA LYS A 209 2.19 8.86 -1.74
C LYS A 209 2.05 7.47 -1.10
N ALA A 210 1.39 6.52 -1.78
CA ALA A 210 1.23 5.15 -1.30
C ALA A 210 2.52 4.30 -1.35
N LEU A 211 3.58 4.75 -2.05
CA LEU A 211 4.77 3.93 -2.33
C LEU A 211 5.43 3.36 -1.07
N GLU A 212 5.56 4.18 -0.02
CA GLU A 212 6.15 3.77 1.25
C GLU A 212 5.31 2.67 1.95
N SER A 213 3.98 2.77 1.87
CA SER A 213 3.08 1.74 2.40
C SER A 213 3.09 0.47 1.55
N ILE A 214 3.19 0.60 0.22
CA ILE A 214 3.31 -0.52 -0.72
C ILE A 214 4.60 -1.31 -0.43
N ILE A 215 5.75 -0.62 -0.32
CA ILE A 215 7.04 -1.26 0.00
C ILE A 215 6.98 -1.93 1.38
N ARG A 216 6.38 -1.28 2.38
CA ARG A 216 6.23 -1.86 3.71
C ARG A 216 5.35 -3.12 3.72
N THR A 217 4.36 -3.19 2.82
CA THR A 217 3.42 -4.31 2.73
C THR A 217 3.98 -5.46 1.93
N TYR A 218 4.48 -5.19 0.73
CA TYR A 218 4.82 -6.21 -0.27
C TYR A 218 6.33 -6.44 -0.42
N GLY A 219 7.18 -5.50 0.03
CA GLY A 219 8.63 -5.52 -0.23
C GLY A 219 9.01 -4.85 -1.54
N TRP A 220 10.18 -4.21 -1.58
CA TRP A 220 10.68 -3.53 -2.80
C TRP A 220 11.24 -4.52 -3.81
N GLU A 221 11.84 -5.61 -3.33
CA GLU A 221 12.50 -6.64 -4.12
C GLU A 221 11.56 -7.38 -5.09
N ARG A 222 10.24 -7.29 -4.86
CA ARG A 222 9.24 -7.97 -5.67
C ARG A 222 9.10 -7.32 -7.05
N ALA A 223 9.26 -8.14 -8.09
CA ALA A 223 9.20 -7.69 -9.48
C ALA A 223 7.92 -6.89 -9.81
N PHE A 224 6.77 -7.31 -9.29
CA PHE A 224 5.50 -6.64 -9.56
C PHE A 224 5.39 -5.25 -8.90
N VAL A 225 6.07 -5.03 -7.77
CA VAL A 225 6.13 -3.71 -7.10
C VAL A 225 6.99 -2.76 -7.93
N ARG A 226 8.18 -3.21 -8.34
CA ARG A 226 9.09 -2.44 -9.20
C ARG A 226 8.46 -2.10 -10.55
N GLU A 227 7.88 -3.11 -11.22
CA GLU A 227 7.21 -2.95 -12.52
C GLU A 227 6.06 -1.93 -12.44
N SER A 228 5.22 -2.00 -11.40
CA SER A 228 4.14 -1.04 -11.18
C SER A 228 4.66 0.39 -10.96
N PHE A 229 5.76 0.53 -10.21
CA PHE A 229 6.38 1.81 -9.94
C PHE A 229 6.99 2.44 -11.20
N TYR A 230 7.74 1.68 -12.00
CA TYR A 230 8.30 2.22 -13.25
C TYR A 230 7.24 2.60 -14.26
N GLN A 231 6.16 1.82 -14.35
CA GLN A 231 5.04 2.20 -15.20
C GLN A 231 4.38 3.49 -14.72
N TYR A 232 4.26 3.70 -13.41
CA TYR A 232 3.79 4.95 -12.83
C TYR A 232 4.69 6.14 -13.19
N ILE A 233 6.02 5.99 -13.10
CA ILE A 233 6.98 7.04 -13.49
C ILE A 233 6.84 7.37 -14.98
N GLN A 234 6.75 6.36 -15.86
CA GLN A 234 6.53 6.59 -17.29
C GLN A 234 5.26 7.40 -17.57
N TYR A 235 4.15 7.13 -16.87
CA TYR A 235 2.93 7.91 -17.01
C TYR A 235 3.06 9.34 -16.49
N ARG A 236 3.89 9.57 -15.47
CA ARG A 236 4.17 10.91 -14.97
C ARG A 236 4.99 11.70 -16.00
N ASP A 237 6.06 11.12 -16.52
CA ASP A 237 6.99 11.78 -17.45
C ASP A 237 6.31 12.11 -18.79
N GLN A 238 5.39 11.26 -19.26
CA GLN A 238 4.56 11.53 -20.43
C GLN A 238 3.61 12.72 -20.25
N ASN A 239 3.15 12.99 -19.03
CA ASN A 239 2.30 14.14 -18.71
C ASN A 239 3.10 15.42 -18.38
N GLU A 240 4.38 15.27 -18.00
CA GLU A 240 5.32 16.37 -17.75
C GLU A 240 6.12 16.73 -19.02
N SER A 241 5.57 16.56 -20.24
CA SER A 241 6.21 17.07 -21.45
C SER A 241 6.28 18.60 -21.41
N ILE A 242 7.34 19.12 -20.80
CA ILE A 242 7.74 20.51 -20.87
C ILE A 242 8.04 20.77 -22.34
N GLY A 243 7.19 21.55 -23.00
CA GLY A 243 7.46 22.05 -24.33
C GLY A 243 8.70 22.93 -24.29
N PHE A 244 9.88 22.34 -24.45
CA PHE A 244 11.11 23.08 -24.66
C PHE A 244 11.22 23.31 -26.17
N ASN A 245 10.79 24.48 -26.64
CA ASN A 245 11.08 24.92 -27.99
C ASN A 245 12.51 25.50 -28.00
N PRO A 246 13.53 24.81 -28.56
CA PRO A 246 14.91 25.26 -28.47
C PRO A 246 15.20 26.50 -29.34
N PHE A 247 14.19 27.02 -30.06
CA PHE A 247 14.33 28.06 -31.06
C PHE A 247 13.44 29.29 -30.82
N ASP A 248 12.68 29.36 -29.71
CA ASP A 248 11.87 30.54 -29.42
C ASP A 248 12.72 31.62 -28.73
N SER A 249 13.06 32.66 -29.49
CA SER A 249 13.83 33.83 -29.03
C SER A 249 12.94 34.97 -28.55
N SER A 250 11.64 34.73 -28.31
CA SER A 250 10.70 35.75 -27.88
C SER A 250 10.23 35.55 -26.44
N VAL A 251 11.10 35.86 -25.46
CA VAL A 251 10.68 35.98 -24.06
C VAL A 251 9.96 37.33 -23.87
N PRO A 252 8.70 37.37 -23.38
CA PRO A 252 8.06 38.61 -22.96
C PRO A 252 8.79 39.22 -21.75
N LYS A 253 9.10 40.52 -21.85
CA LYS A 253 9.94 41.31 -20.93
C LYS A 253 9.38 41.57 -19.52
N GLU A 254 8.33 40.89 -19.08
CA GLU A 254 7.67 41.20 -17.82
C GLU A 254 7.77 40.04 -16.83
N LEU A 255 8.96 39.80 -16.28
CA LEU A 255 9.11 39.12 -14.98
C LEU A 255 10.42 39.53 -14.27
N ASN A 256 10.81 40.80 -14.35
CA ASN A 256 11.92 41.35 -13.57
C ASN A 256 11.39 42.30 -12.49
N THR A 257 10.95 41.76 -11.36
CA THR A 257 11.00 42.44 -10.04
C THR A 257 10.85 41.42 -8.90
N ILE A 258 11.91 40.66 -8.63
CA ILE A 258 12.17 40.15 -7.27
C ILE A 258 13.65 40.44 -6.98
N PRO A 259 13.99 41.17 -5.89
CA PRO A 259 15.37 41.49 -5.57
C PRO A 259 16.11 40.28 -4.99
N ASP A 260 17.39 40.23 -5.34
CA ASP A 260 18.48 39.38 -4.85
C ASP A 260 18.38 38.90 -3.39
N THR A 261 18.42 37.58 -3.20
CA THR A 261 19.31 36.94 -2.19
C THR A 261 19.78 35.57 -2.68
N LYS A 262 21.01 35.54 -3.21
CA LYS A 262 22.03 34.46 -3.24
C LYS A 262 21.58 32.99 -3.32
N SER A 263 21.61 32.48 -4.56
CA SER A 263 22.33 31.28 -5.03
C SER A 263 22.32 30.00 -4.18
N GLU A 264 21.61 28.97 -4.66
CA GLU A 264 22.22 27.69 -5.07
C GLU A 264 21.51 27.24 -6.36
N GLU A 265 22.29 26.95 -7.40
CA GLU A 265 21.81 26.63 -8.76
C GLU A 265 21.07 25.27 -8.82
N PRO A 266 20.09 25.11 -9.72
CA PRO A 266 19.56 23.79 -10.05
C PRO A 266 20.60 23.07 -10.93
N SER A 267 21.20 22.00 -10.42
CA SER A 267 22.12 21.18 -11.21
C SER A 267 21.39 20.55 -12.39
N ASP A 268 21.69 21.08 -13.58
CA ASP A 268 21.56 20.38 -14.86
C ASP A 268 22.28 19.02 -14.75
N PHE A 269 21.53 17.92 -14.69
CA PHE A 269 22.10 16.59 -14.86
C PHE A 269 21.22 15.76 -15.80
N PHE A 270 21.28 16.11 -17.08
CA PHE A 270 20.81 15.24 -18.15
C PHE A 270 21.63 13.94 -18.13
N LEU A 271 20.95 12.81 -17.91
CA LEU A 271 21.54 11.47 -18.04
C LEU A 271 22.13 11.31 -19.45
N LYS A 272 23.46 11.16 -19.52
CA LYS A 272 24.11 10.51 -20.65
C LYS A 272 23.85 9.01 -20.51
N SER A 273 23.10 8.46 -21.46
CA SER A 273 23.01 7.02 -21.66
C SER A 273 24.40 6.46 -21.95
N SER A 274 24.93 5.63 -21.05
CA SER A 274 26.05 4.74 -21.34
C SER A 274 25.68 3.32 -20.93
N SER A 275 25.62 2.47 -21.95
CA SER A 275 25.43 1.03 -21.87
C SER A 275 26.56 0.33 -21.11
N VAL A 276 26.22 -0.38 -20.02
CA VAL A 276 26.60 -1.77 -19.68
C VAL A 276 25.86 -2.12 -18.37
N ASN A 277 24.97 -3.14 -18.40
CA ASN A 277 24.38 -3.89 -17.28
C ASN A 277 24.41 -3.26 -15.86
N ASP A 278 23.72 -2.14 -15.65
CA ASP A 278 23.56 -1.50 -14.34
C ASP A 278 22.08 -1.15 -14.03
N SER A 279 21.13 -1.91 -14.60
CA SER A 279 19.70 -1.59 -14.51
C SER A 279 19.20 -1.54 -13.06
N ASP A 280 19.67 -2.44 -12.19
CA ASP A 280 19.24 -2.44 -10.79
C ASP A 280 19.74 -1.21 -10.02
N ALA A 281 20.92 -0.66 -10.37
CA ALA A 281 21.45 0.54 -9.73
C ALA A 281 20.68 1.80 -10.16
N ASP A 282 20.35 1.93 -11.44
CA ASP A 282 19.52 3.02 -11.96
C ASP A 282 18.09 2.98 -11.37
N GLU A 283 17.56 1.78 -11.18
CA GLU A 283 16.27 1.49 -10.56
C GLU A 283 16.19 1.96 -9.09
N ASP A 284 17.19 1.64 -8.29
CA ASP A 284 17.26 2.05 -6.87
C ASP A 284 17.49 3.57 -6.73
N ILE A 285 18.26 4.18 -7.64
CA ILE A 285 18.44 5.65 -7.68
C ILE A 285 17.10 6.35 -7.93
N LEU A 286 16.32 5.90 -8.91
CA LEU A 286 15.00 6.46 -9.21
C LEU A 286 14.04 6.36 -8.00
N LEU A 287 14.07 5.24 -7.28
CA LEU A 287 13.29 5.09 -6.05
C LEU A 287 13.70 6.12 -5.00
N ILE A 288 15.01 6.23 -4.72
CA ILE A 288 15.54 7.14 -3.71
C ILE A 288 15.18 8.59 -4.04
N GLU A 289 15.37 8.99 -5.30
CA GLU A 289 15.00 10.33 -5.78
C GLU A 289 13.50 10.58 -5.63
N PHE A 290 12.65 9.63 -6.01
CA PHE A 290 11.20 9.75 -5.89
C PHE A 290 10.75 9.87 -4.43
N LEU A 291 11.28 9.05 -3.54
CA LEU A 291 10.98 9.12 -2.10
C LEU A 291 11.45 10.46 -1.50
N ASN A 292 12.60 10.98 -1.94
CA ASN A 292 13.08 12.29 -1.51
C ASN A 292 12.19 13.43 -2.03
N LEU A 293 11.77 13.38 -3.29
CA LEU A 293 10.86 14.36 -3.88
C LEU A 293 9.47 14.34 -3.22
N THR A 294 8.90 13.16 -2.98
CA THR A 294 7.60 13.04 -2.29
C THR A 294 7.69 13.51 -0.84
N ARG A 295 8.77 13.21 -0.11
CA ARG A 295 9.04 13.77 1.22
C ARG A 295 9.15 15.30 1.17
N ARG A 296 9.89 15.87 0.21
CA ARG A 296 9.99 17.33 0.01
C ARG A 296 8.64 17.98 -0.33
N ARG A 297 7.77 17.32 -1.11
CA ARG A 297 6.41 17.78 -1.43
C ARG A 297 5.46 17.69 -0.21
N ARG A 298 5.61 16.70 0.67
CA ARG A 298 4.92 16.63 1.98
C ARG A 298 5.38 17.74 2.94
N ASP A 299 6.61 18.24 2.77
CA ASP A 299 7.18 19.32 3.56
C ASP A 299 6.69 20.70 3.08
N THR A 300 5.46 21.06 3.46
CA THR A 300 4.85 22.36 3.11
C THR A 300 5.59 23.53 3.77
N LYS A 301 5.36 24.77 3.31
CA LYS A 301 5.96 25.97 3.94
C LYS A 301 5.71 26.04 5.45
N ARG A 302 4.53 25.59 5.90
CA ARG A 302 4.13 25.56 7.32
C ARG A 302 4.87 24.47 8.09
N VAL A 303 5.01 23.28 7.50
CA VAL A 303 5.82 22.19 8.09
C VAL A 303 7.26 22.65 8.28
N ARG A 304 7.87 23.28 7.26
CA ARG A 304 9.23 23.83 7.37
C ARG A 304 9.33 24.91 8.44
N ALA A 305 8.35 25.82 8.51
CA ALA A 305 8.31 26.87 9.53
C ALA A 305 8.26 26.28 10.95
N LEU A 306 7.45 25.24 11.17
CA LEU A 306 7.37 24.55 12.46
C LEU A 306 8.66 23.78 12.78
N LYS A 307 9.25 23.07 11.81
CA LYS A 307 10.55 22.41 12.02
C LYS A 307 11.65 23.39 12.42
N ILE A 308 11.66 24.59 11.84
CA ILE A 308 12.57 25.68 12.21
C ILE A 308 12.23 26.22 13.61
N LEU A 309 10.95 26.51 13.89
CA LEU A 309 10.48 27.02 15.18
C LEU A 309 10.86 26.11 16.36
N TYR A 310 10.83 24.80 16.12
CA TYR A 310 11.19 23.79 17.11
C TYR A 310 12.61 23.28 16.99
N LYS A 311 13.43 23.79 16.05
CA LYS A 311 14.80 23.33 15.79
C LYS A 311 14.89 21.80 15.59
N ASN A 312 13.87 21.20 14.97
CA ASN A 312 13.68 19.76 14.87
C ASN A 312 13.65 18.98 16.21
N CYS A 313 13.31 19.64 17.32
CA CYS A 313 13.05 18.97 18.59
C CYS A 313 11.59 18.49 18.68
N CYS A 314 11.40 17.31 19.25
CA CYS A 314 10.07 16.79 19.60
C CYS A 314 9.41 17.65 20.70
N GLN A 315 8.14 18.01 20.55
CA GLN A 315 7.39 18.76 21.57
C GLN A 315 7.12 17.95 22.84
N ILE A 316 7.10 16.62 22.74
CA ILE A 316 6.84 15.72 23.87
C ILE A 316 8.13 15.43 24.66
N CYS A 317 9.19 14.95 23.99
CA CYS A 317 10.43 14.54 24.68
C CYS A 317 11.59 15.53 24.57
N GLY A 318 11.47 16.59 23.77
CA GLY A 318 12.54 17.60 23.59
C GLY A 318 13.74 17.11 22.78
N GLU A 319 13.82 15.82 22.46
CA GLU A 319 14.93 15.24 21.70
C GLU A 319 14.93 15.74 20.26
N ALA A 320 16.12 16.09 19.78
CA ALA A 320 16.41 16.29 18.36
C ALA A 320 17.10 15.04 17.83
N LEU A 321 16.52 14.41 16.81
CA LEU A 321 17.22 13.37 16.05
C LEU A 321 18.14 14.05 15.07
N VAL A 322 19.45 13.79 15.14
CA VAL A 322 20.44 14.49 14.32
C VAL A 322 21.25 13.45 13.54
N ASP A 323 21.43 13.68 12.25
CA ASP A 323 22.28 12.83 11.41
C ASP A 323 23.78 13.11 11.65
N ILE A 324 24.64 12.34 10.97
CA ILE A 324 26.11 12.49 11.07
C ILE A 324 26.63 13.86 10.62
N ASN A 325 25.83 14.61 9.86
CA ASN A 325 26.17 15.94 9.35
C ASN A 325 25.61 17.08 10.22
N GLY A 326 24.94 16.76 11.33
CA GLY A 326 24.32 17.77 12.20
C GLY A 326 22.92 18.22 11.75
N ILE A 327 22.32 17.54 10.76
CA ILE A 327 20.98 17.89 10.25
C ILE A 327 19.93 17.24 11.16
N GLY A 328 19.11 18.09 11.79
CA GLY A 328 18.00 17.66 12.63
C GLY A 328 16.82 17.10 11.82
N TYR A 329 16.18 16.07 12.38
CA TYR A 329 15.02 15.40 11.82
C TYR A 329 13.87 15.40 12.83
N SER A 330 12.70 15.84 12.35
CA SER A 330 11.43 15.79 13.07
C SER A 330 10.28 15.61 12.08
N GLU A 331 9.17 15.10 12.58
CA GLU A 331 7.93 14.92 11.84
C GLU A 331 6.88 15.92 12.34
N VAL A 332 6.08 16.47 11.43
CA VAL A 332 4.99 17.37 11.77
C VAL A 332 3.70 16.67 11.39
N ASN A 333 2.91 16.32 12.40
CA ASN A 333 1.64 15.64 12.22
C ASN A 333 0.47 16.62 12.36
N HIS A 334 -0.61 16.38 11.62
CA HIS A 334 -1.87 17.07 11.88
C HIS A 334 -2.61 16.36 13.04
N ILE A 335 -2.92 17.08 14.12
CA ILE A 335 -3.63 16.56 15.31
C ILE A 335 -5.01 16.02 14.90
N GLN A 336 -5.74 16.75 14.06
CA GLN A 336 -6.87 16.24 13.31
C GLN A 336 -6.40 15.90 11.88
N PRO A 337 -6.37 14.61 11.49
CA PRO A 337 -5.91 14.20 10.16
C PRO A 337 -6.68 14.82 9.00
N MET A 338 -5.98 15.21 7.94
CA MET A 338 -6.58 15.87 6.77
C MET A 338 -7.49 14.95 5.94
N ALA A 339 -7.12 13.67 5.80
CA ALA A 339 -7.76 12.74 4.87
C ALA A 339 -9.18 12.33 5.34
N GLU A 340 -9.26 11.37 6.26
CA GLU A 340 -10.53 10.79 6.71
C GLU A 340 -11.33 11.73 7.60
N HIS A 341 -10.66 12.70 8.23
CA HIS A 341 -11.23 13.51 9.31
C HIS A 341 -11.36 14.98 8.98
N LYS A 342 -11.10 15.38 7.73
CA LYS A 342 -11.27 16.75 7.20
C LYS A 342 -10.55 17.84 8.03
N GLY A 343 -9.43 17.49 8.66
CA GLY A 343 -8.56 18.45 9.33
C GLY A 343 -8.02 19.49 8.35
N VAL A 344 -7.84 20.73 8.83
CA VAL A 344 -7.32 21.81 7.99
C VAL A 344 -5.81 21.94 8.12
N ASP A 345 -5.16 22.34 7.03
CA ASP A 345 -3.71 22.58 6.99
C ASP A 345 -3.38 23.92 7.66
N ARG A 346 -3.34 23.95 9.00
CA ARG A 346 -2.99 25.12 9.82
C ARG A 346 -2.03 24.73 10.93
N GLU A 347 -1.16 25.65 11.33
CA GLU A 347 -0.16 25.42 12.40
C GLU A 347 -0.81 25.04 13.74
N GLU A 348 -1.97 25.63 14.05
CA GLU A 348 -2.80 25.25 15.21
C GLU A 348 -3.28 23.79 15.19
N ASN A 349 -3.35 23.16 14.01
CA ASN A 349 -3.67 21.75 13.83
C ASN A 349 -2.41 20.89 13.73
N MET A 350 -1.22 21.44 13.91
CA MET A 350 0.04 20.72 13.70
C MET A 350 0.81 20.58 15.00
N ILE A 351 1.53 19.48 15.14
CA ILE A 351 2.40 19.21 16.29
C ILE A 351 3.67 18.52 15.81
N VAL A 352 4.82 18.90 16.39
CA VAL A 352 6.15 18.43 15.99
C VAL A 352 6.61 17.30 16.91
N HIS A 353 6.95 16.15 16.33
CA HIS A 353 7.34 14.94 17.05
C HIS A 353 8.60 14.29 16.49
N CYS A 354 9.21 13.41 17.30
CA CYS A 354 10.06 12.36 16.79
C CYS A 354 9.21 11.16 16.31
N PRO A 355 9.75 10.25 15.48
CA PRO A 355 9.01 9.11 14.93
C PRO A 355 8.31 8.23 15.96
N ASN A 356 8.90 8.09 17.15
CA ASN A 356 8.33 7.30 18.24
C ASN A 356 7.01 7.93 18.72
N HIS A 357 7.03 9.22 19.07
CA HIS A 357 5.84 9.91 19.57
C HIS A 357 4.82 10.20 18.46
N HIS A 358 5.28 10.39 17.22
CA HIS A 358 4.41 10.45 16.05
C HIS A 358 3.55 9.18 15.95
N THR A 359 4.20 8.01 16.00
CA THR A 359 3.52 6.70 15.96
C THR A 359 2.54 6.52 17.12
N LEU A 360 2.92 6.90 18.34
CA LEU A 360 2.03 6.79 19.51
C LEU A 360 0.79 7.67 19.39
N MET A 361 0.92 8.87 18.81
CA MET A 361 -0.21 9.76 18.59
C MET A 361 -1.13 9.21 17.48
N ASP A 362 -0.57 8.77 16.35
CA ASP A 362 -1.33 8.16 15.25
C ASP A 362 -2.15 6.93 15.70
N MET A 363 -1.59 6.12 16.60
CA MET A 363 -2.28 4.96 17.17
C MET A 363 -3.34 5.34 18.23
N GLY A 364 -3.42 6.60 18.65
CA GLY A 364 -4.29 7.01 19.76
C GLY A 364 -3.83 6.51 21.14
N ILE A 365 -2.57 6.10 21.28
CA ILE A 365 -1.99 5.67 22.57
C ILE A 365 -1.74 6.87 23.48
N ILE A 366 -1.40 8.01 22.88
CA ILE A 366 -1.29 9.30 23.56
C ILE A 366 -2.18 10.35 22.89
N THR A 367 -2.59 11.35 23.67
CA THR A 367 -3.20 12.59 23.18
C THR A 367 -2.83 13.77 24.07
N ILE A 368 -3.25 14.97 23.69
CA ILE A 368 -3.12 16.18 24.51
C ILE A 368 -4.46 16.44 25.19
N ASP A 369 -4.45 16.83 26.45
CA ASP A 369 -5.64 17.17 27.22
C ASP A 369 -6.27 18.43 26.63
N PRO A 370 -7.54 18.39 26.18
CA PRO A 370 -8.19 19.56 25.60
C PRO A 370 -8.40 20.69 26.61
N GLY A 371 -8.40 20.39 27.93
CA GLY A 371 -8.64 21.39 28.98
C GLY A 371 -7.52 22.42 29.13
N ASP A 372 -6.27 22.02 28.91
CA ASP A 372 -5.11 22.91 29.00
C ASP A 372 -4.25 22.98 27.73
N ARG A 373 -4.40 22.00 26.81
CA ARG A 373 -3.68 21.88 25.54
C ARG A 373 -2.16 21.72 25.72
N GLU A 374 -1.74 21.25 26.88
CA GLU A 374 -0.33 21.04 27.25
C GLU A 374 -0.09 19.67 27.89
N THR A 375 -1.05 19.15 28.64
CA THR A 375 -0.91 17.91 29.39
C THR A 375 -1.07 16.72 28.45
N ILE A 376 -0.20 15.72 28.56
CA ILE A 376 -0.24 14.49 27.78
C ILE A 376 -1.08 13.45 28.52
N LEU A 377 -2.00 12.83 27.80
CA LEU A 377 -2.80 11.71 28.30
C LEU A 377 -2.36 10.43 27.59
N HIS A 378 -1.90 9.46 28.36
CA HIS A 378 -1.59 8.11 27.88
C HIS A 378 -2.73 7.14 28.24
N VAL A 379 -3.03 6.15 27.37
CA VAL A 379 -4.10 5.14 27.62
C VAL A 379 -3.84 4.30 28.86
N ASP A 380 -2.58 3.92 29.08
CA ASP A 380 -2.09 3.37 30.35
C ASP A 380 -1.72 4.50 31.32
N LYS A 381 -2.42 4.57 32.45
CA LYS A 381 -2.23 5.60 33.49
C LYS A 381 -0.94 5.43 34.29
N SER A 382 -0.31 4.26 34.24
CA SER A 382 0.96 3.99 34.92
C SER A 382 2.17 4.41 34.08
N ASN A 383 1.96 4.68 32.79
CA ASN A 383 3.02 5.13 31.90
C ASN A 383 3.57 6.50 32.36
N PRO A 384 4.90 6.72 32.36
CA PRO A 384 5.50 8.00 32.77
C PRO A 384 5.05 9.22 31.96
N LEU A 385 4.55 9.03 30.73
CA LEU A 385 4.00 10.11 29.91
C LEU A 385 2.59 10.52 30.34
N HIS A 386 1.87 9.71 31.13
CA HIS A 386 0.53 10.07 31.59
C HIS A 386 0.61 11.26 32.56
N LYS A 387 -0.08 12.35 32.22
CA LYS A 387 -0.08 13.64 32.94
C LYS A 387 1.25 14.39 32.96
N SER A 388 2.21 14.00 32.12
CA SER A 388 3.37 14.86 31.86
C SER A 388 2.93 16.04 30.99
N LYS A 389 3.74 17.11 30.95
CA LYS A 389 3.49 18.25 30.05
C LYS A 389 4.33 18.14 28.79
N LEU A 390 3.84 18.73 27.70
CA LEU A 390 4.67 19.07 26.55
C LEU A 390 5.89 19.87 27.03
N LEU A 391 7.08 19.43 26.61
CA LEU A 391 8.33 20.10 26.97
C LEU A 391 8.56 21.37 26.16
N LEU A 392 8.02 21.44 24.94
CA LEU A 392 8.13 22.61 24.06
C LEU A 392 6.75 23.08 23.58
N THR A 393 6.43 24.34 23.84
CA THR A 393 5.14 25.00 23.53
C THR A 393 5.35 26.35 22.84
N ASN A 394 6.07 26.33 21.71
CA ASN A 394 6.41 27.53 20.95
C ASN A 394 5.29 28.02 20.02
N HIS A 395 4.24 27.22 19.80
CA HIS A 395 2.98 27.65 19.18
C HIS A 395 1.77 27.09 19.92
N LEU A 396 0.62 27.73 19.72
CA LEU A 396 -0.63 27.37 20.38
C LEU A 396 -1.38 26.30 19.56
N LEU A 397 -1.69 25.18 20.20
CA LEU A 397 -2.55 24.15 19.60
C LEU A 397 -4.01 24.59 19.64
N GLY A 398 -4.74 24.34 18.55
CA GLY A 398 -6.15 24.69 18.44
C GLY A 398 -7.01 23.70 19.22
N GLU A 399 -7.82 24.22 20.14
CA GLU A 399 -8.70 23.44 21.03
C GLU A 399 -9.53 22.41 20.27
N LYS A 400 -10.15 22.82 19.15
CA LYS A 400 -11.00 21.93 18.35
C LYS A 400 -10.27 20.69 17.82
N TYR A 401 -8.99 20.79 17.50
CA TYR A 401 -8.22 19.68 16.94
C TYR A 401 -7.78 18.71 18.05
N VAL A 402 -7.34 19.27 19.18
CA VAL A 402 -7.00 18.49 20.37
C VAL A 402 -8.23 17.75 20.90
N GLN A 403 -9.38 18.43 20.99
CA GLN A 403 -10.65 17.82 21.36
C GLN A 403 -11.04 16.70 20.39
N TYR A 404 -10.91 16.92 19.09
CA TYR A 404 -11.20 15.89 18.08
C TYR A 404 -10.34 14.63 18.28
N HIS A 405 -9.02 14.81 18.41
CA HIS A 405 -8.11 13.68 18.62
C HIS A 405 -8.43 12.96 19.93
N HIS A 406 -8.74 13.70 21.00
CA HIS A 406 -9.12 13.12 22.29
C HIS A 406 -10.39 12.24 22.17
N ASP A 407 -11.45 12.77 21.57
CA ASP A 407 -12.77 12.14 21.56
C ASP A 407 -12.89 11.01 20.53
N VAL A 408 -12.23 11.13 19.39
CA VAL A 408 -12.38 10.19 18.27
C VAL A 408 -11.27 9.15 18.25
N ILE A 409 -10.01 9.59 18.34
CA ILE A 409 -8.85 8.72 18.12
C ILE A 409 -8.43 8.06 19.45
N PHE A 410 -8.15 8.87 20.47
CA PHE A 410 -7.66 8.39 21.76
C PHE A 410 -8.72 7.61 22.54
N TYR A 411 -9.96 8.10 22.57
CA TYR A 411 -11.04 7.41 23.28
C TYR A 411 -11.36 6.03 22.69
N SER A 412 -11.33 5.90 21.36
CA SER A 412 -11.50 4.62 20.66
C SER A 412 -10.45 3.58 21.09
N MET A 413 -9.18 3.99 21.12
CA MET A 413 -8.07 3.12 21.57
C MET A 413 -8.20 2.77 23.06
N LYS A 414 -8.55 3.74 23.90
CA LYS A 414 -8.77 3.52 25.33
C LYS A 414 -9.88 2.49 25.61
N GLU A 415 -10.99 2.53 24.86
CA GLU A 415 -12.06 1.54 24.94
C GLU A 415 -11.61 0.16 24.46
N GLN A 416 -10.80 0.09 23.40
CA GLN A 416 -10.23 -1.16 22.91
C GLN A 416 -9.32 -1.81 23.97
N VAL A 417 -8.42 -1.05 24.59
CA VAL A 417 -7.55 -1.55 25.67
C VAL A 417 -8.37 -2.02 26.87
N ALA A 418 -9.41 -1.27 27.26
CA ALA A 418 -10.27 -1.64 28.38
C ALA A 418 -11.07 -2.93 28.12
N ARG A 419 -11.48 -3.19 26.87
CA ARG A 419 -12.13 -4.44 26.46
C ARG A 419 -11.17 -5.62 26.55
N ASN A 420 -9.97 -5.50 25.98
CA ASN A 420 -8.97 -6.56 25.98
C ASN A 420 -8.53 -6.94 27.41
N LEU A 421 -8.40 -5.96 28.31
CA LEU A 421 -8.06 -6.22 29.72
C LEU A 421 -9.17 -6.97 30.48
N LYS A 422 -10.45 -6.70 30.15
CA LYS A 422 -11.58 -7.43 30.74
C LYS A 422 -11.61 -8.88 30.25
N GLU A 423 -11.36 -9.11 28.98
CA GLU A 423 -11.30 -10.46 28.40
C GLU A 423 -10.18 -11.30 29.04
N LEU A 424 -8.98 -10.74 29.19
CA LEU A 424 -7.87 -11.43 29.91
C LEU A 424 -8.19 -11.73 31.38
N SER A 425 -8.99 -10.90 32.04
CA SER A 425 -9.37 -11.11 33.46
C SER A 425 -10.49 -12.13 33.66
N ILE A 426 -11.14 -12.58 32.58
CA ILE A 426 -12.19 -13.62 32.61
C ILE A 426 -11.60 -15.01 32.31
N GLU A 427 -10.42 -15.07 31.69
CA GLU A 427 -9.69 -16.32 31.38
C GLU A 427 -8.71 -16.77 32.50
N LEU A 428 -8.53 -15.96 33.55
CA LEU A 428 -7.75 -16.26 34.77
C LEU A 428 -8.69 -16.50 35.95
#